data_AF-A0A8S2SJZ2-F1
#
_entry.id   AF-A0A8S2SJZ2-F1
#
_cell.length_a   1.000
_cell.length_b   1.000
_cell.length_c   1.000
_cell.angle_alpha   90.00
_cell.angle_beta   90.00
_cell.angle_gamma   90.00
#
_symmetry.space_group_name_H-M   'P 1'
#
loop_
_entity.id
_entity.type
_entity.pdbx_description
1 polymer ?
#
loop_
_entity_poly.entity_id
_entity_poly.type
_entity_poly.pdbx_seq_one_letter_code
_entity_poly.pdbx_strand_id
1 'polypeptide(L)'
;IKNPIALAWALLHTQKQGLLDGGRIPPCFLVGDGAKQWAQQHGIPLVDNQAMMTENSKFTYEKYKRKLDENTPETTKKIKTKNSDDTERLDTVGAIVIDQHGNVAAAASSGGILLKHSGRVGHSAMFGCGCWAERKDSCSIAVASSGTGEFLMKSLFSKSISDACSNDDLTPDTIRDHINHIFLNRTMTPTNAEKYFGFILLKMITNENQSRSVEVLCAHNTQTMFVGYMTTKQSKVTTCLSELHSNDSLTINIDSVRLT
;
A
#
# COMPACT_ATOMS: atom_id res chain seq x y z
N ILE A 1 -10.34 6.67 15.57
CA ILE A 1 -9.17 7.53 15.22
C ILE A 1 -9.45 8.06 13.83
N LYS A 2 -9.47 9.38 13.61
CA LYS A 2 -9.83 9.95 12.30
C LYS A 2 -8.79 9.63 11.22
N ASN A 3 -7.51 9.76 11.56
CA ASN A 3 -6.39 9.57 10.64
C ASN A 3 -5.47 8.46 11.18
N PRO A 4 -5.63 7.19 10.76
CA PRO A 4 -4.78 6.10 11.22
C PRO A 4 -3.28 6.36 10.99
N ILE A 5 -2.93 7.02 9.87
CA ILE A 5 -1.53 7.32 9.56
C ILE A 5 -0.89 8.30 10.55
N ALA A 6 -1.67 9.19 11.18
CA ALA A 6 -1.15 10.09 12.21
C ALA A 6 -0.73 9.33 13.48
N LEU A 7 -1.44 8.25 13.83
CA LEU A 7 -1.03 7.35 14.90
C LEU A 7 0.25 6.59 14.55
N ALA A 8 0.34 6.05 13.33
CA ALA A 8 1.55 5.37 12.87
C ALA A 8 2.78 6.30 12.91
N TRP A 9 2.60 7.56 12.47
CA TRP A 9 3.64 8.58 12.55
C TRP A 9 4.04 8.90 14.00
N ALA A 10 3.09 9.01 14.92
CA ALA A 10 3.37 9.28 16.33
C ALA A 10 4.15 8.14 17.00
N LEU A 11 3.84 6.87 16.66
CA LEU A 11 4.62 5.71 17.12
C LEU A 11 6.06 5.79 16.61
N LEU A 12 6.25 6.03 15.31
CA LEU A 12 7.57 6.22 14.71
C LEU A 12 8.34 7.37 15.36
N HIS A 13 7.67 8.50 15.61
CA HIS A 13 8.29 9.67 16.23
C HIS A 13 8.71 9.37 17.68
N THR A 14 7.89 8.63 18.43
CA THR A 14 8.23 8.18 19.79
C THR A 14 9.47 7.27 19.78
N GLN A 15 9.57 6.34 18.82
CA GLN A 15 10.75 5.49 18.68
C GLN A 15 12.04 6.28 18.40
N LYS A 16 11.94 7.40 17.69
CA LYS A 16 13.08 8.29 17.42
C LYS A 16 13.56 9.06 18.66
N GLN A 17 12.73 9.21 19.69
CA GLN A 17 13.09 9.92 20.92
C GLN A 17 13.93 9.06 21.88
N GLY A 18 14.05 7.75 21.63
CA GLY A 18 14.87 6.83 22.40
C GLY A 18 14.07 5.83 23.24
N LEU A 19 14.67 5.35 24.32
CA LEU A 19 14.04 4.38 25.22
C LEU A 19 12.98 5.05 26.11
N LEU A 20 11.91 4.31 26.39
CA LEU A 20 10.94 4.67 27.43
C LEU A 20 11.54 4.43 28.83
N ASP A 21 10.84 4.90 29.85
CA ASP A 21 11.15 4.64 31.26
C ASP A 21 11.44 3.16 31.52
N GLY A 22 12.53 2.93 32.28
CA GLY A 22 13.04 1.59 32.57
C GLY A 22 13.81 0.95 31.42
N GLY A 23 14.25 1.72 30.41
CA GLY A 23 15.06 1.21 29.29
C GLY A 23 14.25 0.41 28.27
N ARG A 24 12.93 0.59 28.23
CA ARG A 24 12.05 -0.19 27.35
C ARG A 24 12.03 0.38 25.94
N ILE A 25 12.02 -0.49 24.94
CA ILE A 25 11.88 -0.09 23.53
C ILE A 25 10.43 0.37 23.29
N PRO A 26 10.18 1.56 22.71
CA PRO A 26 8.83 1.99 22.40
C PRO A 26 8.17 1.10 21.32
N PRO A 27 6.84 0.90 21.39
CA PRO A 27 6.14 0.05 20.43
C PRO A 27 6.20 0.63 19.01
N CYS A 28 6.49 -0.22 18.02
CA CYS A 28 6.34 0.12 16.59
C CYS A 28 4.97 -0.27 16.01
N PHE A 29 4.19 -1.09 16.73
CA PHE A 29 2.95 -1.66 16.24
C PHE A 29 1.95 -1.85 17.38
N LEU A 30 0.74 -1.30 17.23
CA LEU A 30 -0.37 -1.44 18.17
C LEU A 30 -1.66 -1.73 17.41
N VAL A 31 -2.55 -2.51 18.01
CA VAL A 31 -3.84 -2.89 17.44
C VAL A 31 -5.00 -2.66 18.42
N GLY A 32 -6.22 -2.63 17.89
CA GLY A 32 -7.46 -2.62 18.68
C GLY A 32 -7.55 -1.47 19.69
N ASP A 33 -8.08 -1.76 20.88
CA ASP A 33 -8.30 -0.76 21.92
C ASP A 33 -7.00 -0.19 22.48
N GLY A 34 -5.92 -0.98 22.53
CA GLY A 34 -4.60 -0.49 22.96
C GLY A 34 -4.08 0.63 22.06
N ALA A 35 -4.25 0.49 20.74
CA ALA A 35 -3.91 1.54 19.78
C ALA A 35 -4.78 2.81 19.99
N LYS A 36 -6.07 2.63 20.28
CA LYS A 36 -7.00 3.74 20.53
C LYS A 36 -6.67 4.50 21.83
N GLN A 37 -6.36 3.77 22.89
CA GLN A 37 -5.93 4.36 24.18
C GLN A 37 -4.62 5.11 24.02
N TRP A 38 -3.64 4.53 23.32
CA TRP A 38 -2.38 5.19 23.04
C TRP A 38 -2.59 6.49 22.24
N ALA A 39 -3.44 6.44 21.20
CA ALA A 39 -3.79 7.63 20.42
C ALA A 39 -4.36 8.75 21.30
N GLN A 40 -5.28 8.40 22.20
CA GLN A 40 -5.88 9.36 23.14
C GLN A 40 -4.84 9.99 24.07
N GLN A 41 -3.93 9.19 24.62
CA GLN A 41 -2.85 9.65 25.51
C GLN A 41 -1.88 10.63 24.81
N HIS A 42 -1.72 10.50 23.49
CA HIS A 42 -0.82 11.33 22.69
C HIS A 42 -1.56 12.45 21.93
N GLY A 43 -2.79 12.77 22.34
CA GLY A 43 -3.56 13.89 21.78
C GLY A 43 -4.03 13.69 20.35
N ILE A 44 -4.04 12.45 19.83
CA ILE A 44 -4.51 12.15 18.47
C ILE A 44 -6.05 12.14 18.47
N PRO A 45 -6.71 12.89 17.56
CA PRO A 45 -8.17 13.00 17.54
C PRO A 45 -8.88 11.65 17.37
N LEU A 46 -9.73 11.33 18.35
CA LEU A 46 -10.74 10.29 18.24
C LEU A 46 -12.01 10.88 17.61
N VAL A 47 -12.69 10.05 16.83
CA VAL A 47 -13.97 10.38 16.23
C VAL A 47 -14.89 9.18 16.42
N ASP A 48 -16.19 9.46 16.50
CA ASP A 48 -17.21 8.42 16.53
C ASP A 48 -17.17 7.62 15.22
N ASN A 49 -17.41 6.31 15.31
CA ASN A 49 -17.43 5.44 14.14
C ASN A 49 -18.54 5.83 13.15
N GLN A 50 -19.68 6.33 13.63
CA GLN A 50 -20.77 6.82 12.77
C GLN A 50 -20.32 8.01 11.94
N ALA A 51 -19.46 8.88 12.48
CA ALA A 51 -18.90 10.03 11.75
C ALA A 51 -17.90 9.62 10.66
N MET A 52 -17.40 8.38 10.68
CA MET A 52 -16.52 7.81 9.64
C MET A 52 -17.31 7.11 8.52
N MET A 53 -18.61 6.86 8.72
CA MET A 53 -19.45 6.17 7.76
C MET A 53 -20.06 7.15 6.76
N THR A 54 -19.90 6.86 5.47
CA THR A 54 -20.62 7.57 4.41
C THR A 54 -21.89 6.81 4.04
N GLU A 55 -22.90 7.50 3.52
CA GLU A 55 -24.14 6.87 3.02
C GLU A 55 -23.84 5.78 1.99
N ASN A 56 -22.93 6.05 1.05
CA ASN A 56 -22.50 5.08 0.03
C ASN A 56 -21.83 3.83 0.63
N SER A 57 -20.97 4.00 1.64
CA SER A 57 -20.33 2.87 2.33
C SER A 57 -21.33 2.02 3.11
N LYS A 58 -22.33 2.67 3.75
CA LYS A 58 -23.40 2.00 4.49
C LYS A 58 -24.30 1.20 3.54
N PHE A 59 -24.75 1.82 2.45
CA PHE A 59 -25.54 1.15 1.41
C PHE A 59 -24.81 -0.07 0.83
N THR A 60 -23.52 0.10 0.51
CA THR A 60 -22.67 -0.99 0.00
C THR A 60 -22.59 -2.13 1.02
N TYR A 61 -22.31 -1.83 2.29
CA TYR A 61 -22.28 -2.83 3.36
C TYR A 61 -23.60 -3.59 3.49
N GLU A 62 -24.73 -2.89 3.51
CA GLU A 62 -26.06 -3.50 3.63
C GLU A 62 -26.40 -4.39 2.43
N LYS A 63 -26.06 -3.96 1.19
CA LYS A 63 -26.21 -4.75 -0.05
C LYS A 63 -25.47 -6.07 0.06
N TYR A 64 -24.19 -6.05 0.40
CA TYR A 64 -23.36 -7.26 0.43
C TYR A 64 -23.64 -8.14 1.65
N LYS A 65 -24.01 -7.57 2.79
CA LYS A 65 -24.44 -8.34 3.96
C LYS A 65 -25.70 -9.16 3.64
N ARG A 66 -26.70 -8.53 2.99
CA ARG A 66 -27.91 -9.24 2.55
C ARG A 66 -27.59 -10.37 1.57
N LYS A 67 -26.70 -10.14 0.59
CA LYS A 67 -26.23 -11.20 -0.32
C LYS A 67 -25.58 -12.38 0.42
N LEU A 68 -24.87 -12.14 1.53
CA LEU A 68 -24.31 -13.24 2.34
C LEU A 68 -25.41 -14.00 3.10
N ASP A 69 -26.35 -13.29 3.69
CA ASP A 69 -27.44 -13.88 4.47
C ASP A 69 -28.42 -14.69 3.57
N GLU A 70 -28.65 -14.25 2.33
CA GLU A 70 -29.49 -14.93 1.32
C GLU A 70 -28.82 -16.17 0.68
N ASN A 71 -27.48 -16.29 0.78
CA ASN A 71 -26.73 -17.45 0.29
C ASN A 71 -26.72 -18.58 1.32
N THR A 72 -27.88 -19.20 1.51
CA THR A 72 -28.00 -20.53 2.13
C THR A 72 -27.43 -21.62 1.20
N PRO A 73 -27.01 -22.79 1.72
CA PRO A 73 -26.23 -23.78 0.96
C PRO A 73 -26.84 -24.29 -0.36
N GLU A 74 -28.15 -24.12 -0.57
CA GLU A 74 -28.87 -24.60 -1.75
C GLU A 74 -28.76 -23.67 -2.98
N THR A 75 -28.46 -22.38 -2.80
CA THR A 75 -28.38 -21.37 -3.89
C THR A 75 -26.99 -21.18 -4.49
N THR A 76 -25.96 -21.80 -3.90
CA THR A 76 -24.53 -21.66 -4.27
C THR A 76 -24.17 -22.03 -5.72
N LYS A 77 -25.05 -22.71 -6.46
CA LYS A 77 -24.81 -23.07 -7.88
C LYS A 77 -25.08 -21.95 -8.88
N LYS A 78 -25.75 -20.84 -8.51
CA LYS A 78 -26.21 -19.81 -9.46
C LYS A 78 -25.42 -18.50 -9.46
N ILE A 79 -24.51 -18.26 -8.52
CA ILE A 79 -23.69 -17.04 -8.49
C ILE A 79 -22.42 -17.26 -9.32
N LYS A 80 -22.58 -17.34 -10.66
CA LYS A 80 -21.46 -17.32 -11.61
C LYS A 80 -21.55 -16.18 -12.62
N THR A 81 -22.43 -15.22 -12.43
CA THR A 81 -22.45 -13.97 -13.20
C THR A 81 -21.84 -12.86 -12.37
N LYS A 82 -20.52 -12.65 -12.51
CA LYS A 82 -19.87 -11.37 -12.19
C LYS A 82 -20.60 -10.34 -13.07
N ASN A 83 -21.58 -9.61 -12.51
CA ASN A 83 -22.08 -8.41 -13.19
C ASN A 83 -20.92 -7.42 -13.27
N SER A 84 -20.72 -6.84 -14.45
CA SER A 84 -19.60 -5.94 -14.80
C SER A 84 -19.52 -4.65 -13.97
N ASP A 85 -20.53 -4.35 -13.16
CA ASP A 85 -20.59 -3.15 -12.30
C ASP A 85 -20.08 -3.36 -10.86
N ASP A 86 -19.93 -4.60 -10.39
CA ASP A 86 -19.37 -4.89 -9.06
C ASP A 86 -17.83 -4.98 -9.18
N THR A 87 -17.18 -3.90 -9.64
CA THR A 87 -15.71 -3.79 -9.54
C THR A 87 -15.31 -3.83 -8.08
N GLU A 88 -14.45 -4.80 -7.73
CA GLU A 88 -13.95 -4.97 -6.38
C GLU A 88 -13.12 -3.73 -6.00
N ARG A 89 -13.70 -2.84 -5.19
CA ARG A 89 -13.03 -1.61 -4.78
C ARG A 89 -11.91 -1.95 -3.81
N LEU A 90 -10.67 -1.67 -4.22
CA LEU A 90 -9.48 -1.81 -3.39
C LEU A 90 -9.24 -0.51 -2.64
N ASP A 91 -9.62 -0.48 -1.36
CA ASP A 91 -9.59 0.72 -0.52
C ASP A 91 -8.23 0.88 0.19
N THR A 92 -7.18 1.19 -0.57
CA THR A 92 -5.85 1.51 -0.03
C THR A 92 -5.29 2.76 -0.69
N VAL A 93 -4.70 3.64 0.13
CA VAL A 93 -3.93 4.80 -0.32
C VAL A 93 -2.49 4.67 0.14
N GLY A 94 -1.56 5.22 -0.63
CA GLY A 94 -0.15 5.24 -0.31
C GLY A 94 0.51 6.51 -0.82
N ALA A 95 1.59 6.90 -0.16
CA ALA A 95 2.42 8.04 -0.55
C ALA A 95 3.90 7.73 -0.29
N ILE A 96 4.76 8.21 -1.19
CA ILE A 96 6.20 8.12 -1.09
C ILE A 96 6.79 9.49 -1.39
N VAL A 97 7.85 9.85 -0.68
CA VAL A 97 8.50 11.15 -0.81
C VAL A 97 10.02 11.02 -0.70
N ILE A 98 10.71 11.99 -1.28
CA ILE A 98 12.15 12.19 -1.10
C ILE A 98 12.42 13.68 -0.87
N ASP A 99 13.35 14.00 0.04
CA ASP A 99 13.82 15.36 0.26
C ASP A 99 15.13 15.66 -0.51
N GLN A 100 15.55 16.94 -0.49
CA GLN A 100 16.79 17.40 -1.11
C GLN A 100 18.07 16.79 -0.51
N HIS A 101 17.99 16.14 0.65
CA HIS A 101 19.10 15.46 1.30
C HIS A 101 19.14 13.96 0.95
N GLY A 102 18.20 13.49 0.14
CA GLY A 102 18.07 12.08 -0.22
C GLY A 102 17.38 11.24 0.85
N ASN A 103 16.76 11.85 1.86
CA ASN A 103 15.97 11.10 2.81
C ASN A 103 14.63 10.72 2.17
N VAL A 104 14.28 9.46 2.28
CA VAL A 104 13.03 8.89 1.75
C VAL A 104 12.08 8.52 2.86
N ALA A 105 10.78 8.64 2.58
CA ALA A 105 9.73 8.13 3.45
C ALA A 105 8.60 7.52 2.63
N ALA A 106 7.94 6.52 3.21
CA ALA A 106 6.80 5.83 2.61
C ALA A 106 5.71 5.61 3.68
N ALA A 107 4.46 5.66 3.24
CA ALA A 107 3.30 5.46 4.09
C ALA A 107 2.18 4.78 3.30
N ALA A 108 1.42 3.91 3.95
CA ALA A 108 0.22 3.28 3.41
C ALA A 108 -0.90 3.28 4.47
N SER A 109 -2.15 3.41 4.03
CA SER A 109 -3.33 3.33 4.89
C SER A 109 -4.49 2.67 4.14
N SER A 110 -5.21 1.78 4.82
CA SER A 110 -6.32 1.02 4.22
C SER A 110 -7.45 0.77 5.21
N GLY A 111 -8.69 0.72 4.70
CA GLY A 111 -9.85 0.23 5.44
C GLY A 111 -9.90 -1.30 5.55
N GLY A 112 -9.14 -2.01 4.70
CA GLY A 112 -9.23 -3.45 4.51
C GLY A 112 -10.39 -3.84 3.59
N ILE A 113 -10.66 -5.15 3.49
CA ILE A 113 -11.73 -5.68 2.64
C ILE A 113 -13.11 -5.46 3.28
N LEU A 114 -14.12 -5.32 2.41
CA LEU A 114 -15.52 -5.29 2.80
C LEU A 114 -15.90 -6.57 3.55
N LEU A 115 -16.74 -6.44 4.59
CA LEU A 115 -17.25 -7.56 5.41
C LEU A 115 -16.16 -8.44 6.04
N LYS A 116 -14.95 -7.89 6.23
CA LYS A 116 -13.88 -8.60 6.94
C LYS A 116 -14.36 -9.07 8.32
N HIS A 117 -13.86 -10.24 8.72
CA HIS A 117 -13.96 -10.65 10.12
C HIS A 117 -13.36 -9.58 11.03
N SER A 118 -14.04 -9.28 12.15
CA SER A 118 -13.54 -8.32 13.13
C SER A 118 -12.16 -8.73 13.64
N GLY A 119 -11.22 -7.79 13.68
CA GLY A 119 -9.82 -8.08 14.02
C GLY A 119 -8.94 -8.53 12.84
N ARG A 120 -9.46 -8.71 11.62
CA ARG A 120 -8.60 -8.94 10.44
C ARG A 120 -7.69 -7.74 10.20
N VAL A 121 -6.38 -8.00 10.12
CA VAL A 121 -5.34 -7.04 9.74
C VAL A 121 -4.85 -7.35 8.33
N GLY A 122 -4.63 -6.30 7.53
CA GLY A 122 -4.13 -6.38 6.16
C GLY A 122 -2.70 -5.85 5.99
N HIS A 123 -2.20 -5.88 4.76
CA HIS A 123 -0.82 -5.54 4.42
C HIS A 123 -0.40 -4.13 4.81
N SER A 124 -1.29 -3.14 4.76
CA SER A 124 -0.97 -1.74 5.10
C SER A 124 -0.47 -1.54 6.53
N ALA A 125 -0.76 -2.47 7.43
CA ALA A 125 -0.31 -2.43 8.82
C ALA A 125 0.88 -3.37 9.11
N MET A 126 1.30 -4.17 8.13
CA MET A 126 2.36 -5.17 8.30
C MET A 126 3.70 -4.63 7.76
N PHE A 127 4.73 -4.72 8.60
CA PHE A 127 6.09 -4.28 8.29
C PHE A 127 6.63 -4.98 7.03
N GLY A 128 7.14 -4.19 6.08
CA GLY A 128 7.65 -4.69 4.80
C GLY A 128 6.58 -5.03 3.75
N CYS A 129 5.30 -5.03 4.11
CA CYS A 129 4.23 -5.41 3.19
C CYS A 129 3.55 -4.19 2.57
N GLY A 130 3.01 -3.29 3.40
CA GLY A 130 2.27 -2.11 2.94
C GLY A 130 3.13 -0.99 2.37
N CYS A 131 4.26 -0.74 3.02
CA CYS A 131 5.23 0.25 2.57
C CYS A 131 6.65 -0.13 3.01
N TRP A 132 7.64 0.46 2.35
CA TRP A 132 9.05 0.36 2.70
C TRP A 132 9.75 1.67 2.36
N ALA A 133 10.71 2.10 3.18
CA ALA A 133 11.58 3.22 2.88
C ALA A 133 12.96 2.95 3.44
N GLU A 134 13.98 3.09 2.61
CA GLU A 134 15.35 2.77 2.96
C GLU A 134 16.31 3.69 2.23
N ARG A 135 17.30 4.20 2.98
CA ARG A 135 18.40 5.01 2.45
C ARG A 135 19.69 4.22 2.61
N LYS A 136 20.36 3.97 1.49
CA LYS A 136 21.72 3.41 1.39
C LYS A 136 22.65 4.49 0.82
N ASP A 137 23.95 4.25 0.86
CA ASP A 137 24.96 5.24 0.45
C ASP A 137 24.80 5.71 -1.01
N SER A 138 24.51 4.78 -1.93
CA SER A 138 24.36 5.06 -3.37
C SER A 138 22.91 5.09 -3.87
N CYS A 139 21.95 4.63 -3.06
CA CYS A 139 20.57 4.43 -3.47
C CYS A 139 19.59 4.73 -2.33
N SER A 140 18.57 5.55 -2.59
CA SER A 140 17.45 5.74 -1.65
C SER A 140 16.16 5.32 -2.32
N ILE A 141 15.36 4.50 -1.64
CA ILE A 141 14.19 3.87 -2.23
C ILE A 141 12.99 3.92 -1.29
N ALA A 142 11.83 4.22 -1.84
CA ALA A 142 10.54 4.18 -1.14
C ALA A 142 9.50 3.46 -1.99
N VAL A 143 8.70 2.61 -1.34
CA VAL A 143 7.66 1.80 -1.95
C VAL A 143 6.39 1.88 -1.11
N ALA A 144 5.23 2.01 -1.75
CA ALA A 144 3.93 1.83 -1.10
C ALA A 144 3.02 0.99 -2.00
N SER A 145 2.26 0.07 -1.41
CA SER A 145 1.47 -0.93 -2.14
C SER A 145 -0.01 -0.99 -1.75
N SER A 146 -0.80 -1.46 -2.69
CA SER A 146 -2.24 -1.70 -2.65
C SER A 146 -2.55 -3.06 -3.29
N GLY A 147 -3.70 -3.64 -3.00
CA GLY A 147 -4.14 -4.91 -3.59
C GLY A 147 -4.64 -5.93 -2.56
N THR A 148 -4.53 -7.21 -2.90
CA THR A 148 -5.04 -8.31 -2.08
C THR A 148 -4.12 -8.55 -0.88
N GLY A 149 -4.52 -8.03 0.28
CA GLY A 149 -3.68 -7.96 1.48
C GLY A 149 -3.02 -9.29 1.88
N GLU A 150 -3.71 -10.42 1.83
CA GLU A 150 -3.17 -11.73 2.21
C GLU A 150 -1.97 -12.14 1.35
N PHE A 151 -2.03 -11.91 0.03
CA PHE A 151 -0.95 -12.25 -0.88
C PHE A 151 0.22 -11.26 -0.75
N LEU A 152 -0.07 -9.97 -0.53
CA LEU A 152 0.95 -8.94 -0.30
C LEU A 152 1.72 -9.20 1.00
N MET A 153 1.04 -9.68 2.04
CA MET A 153 1.67 -10.07 3.30
C MET A 153 2.59 -11.28 3.13
N LYS A 154 2.11 -12.33 2.45
CA LYS A 154 2.88 -13.57 2.22
C LYS A 154 4.11 -13.39 1.33
N SER A 155 4.21 -12.29 0.58
CA SER A 155 5.34 -11.95 -0.29
C SER A 155 6.30 -10.93 0.32
N LEU A 156 6.00 -10.35 1.49
CA LEU A 156 6.71 -9.15 2.00
C LEU A 156 6.81 -8.08 0.90
N PHE A 157 5.70 -7.85 0.20
CA PHE A 157 5.69 -7.28 -1.15
C PHE A 157 6.52 -5.99 -1.30
N SER A 158 6.27 -4.96 -0.49
CA SER A 158 6.97 -3.68 -0.62
C SER A 158 8.48 -3.80 -0.37
N LYS A 159 8.90 -4.64 0.60
CA LYS A 159 10.32 -4.93 0.87
C LYS A 159 10.96 -5.67 -0.29
N SER A 160 10.31 -6.72 -0.79
CA SER A 160 10.84 -7.54 -1.89
C SER A 160 11.02 -6.71 -3.16
N ILE A 161 10.04 -5.87 -3.51
CA ILE A 161 10.15 -4.91 -4.62
C ILE A 161 11.31 -3.94 -4.40
N SER A 162 11.44 -3.40 -3.18
CA SER A 162 12.57 -2.53 -2.84
C SER A 162 13.92 -3.22 -3.05
N ASP A 163 14.06 -4.49 -2.66
CA ASP A 163 15.31 -5.24 -2.81
C ASP A 163 15.67 -5.48 -4.26
N ALA A 164 14.70 -5.90 -5.08
CA ALA A 164 14.90 -6.09 -6.52
C ALA A 164 15.35 -4.78 -7.20
N CYS A 165 14.65 -3.69 -6.89
CA CYS A 165 14.92 -2.39 -7.53
C CYS A 165 16.16 -1.68 -6.98
N SER A 166 16.68 -2.09 -5.81
CA SER A 166 17.88 -1.51 -5.21
C SER A 166 19.17 -2.01 -5.86
N ASN A 167 19.20 -3.28 -6.25
CA ASN A 167 20.42 -3.96 -6.67
C ASN A 167 20.63 -3.95 -8.19
N ASP A 168 19.54 -3.87 -8.95
CA ASP A 168 19.55 -3.92 -10.41
C ASP A 168 19.16 -2.56 -11.03
N ASP A 169 19.47 -2.40 -12.31
CA ASP A 169 18.89 -1.33 -13.13
C ASP A 169 17.37 -1.50 -13.18
N LEU A 170 16.66 -0.37 -13.06
CA LEU A 170 15.20 -0.35 -12.96
C LEU A 170 14.57 -0.60 -14.34
N THR A 171 14.63 -1.83 -14.84
CA THR A 171 14.00 -2.19 -16.12
C THR A 171 12.59 -2.76 -15.90
N PRO A 172 11.63 -2.49 -16.81
CA PRO A 172 10.31 -3.12 -16.75
C PRO A 172 10.36 -4.65 -16.69
N ASP A 173 11.33 -5.27 -17.37
CA ASP A 173 11.45 -6.73 -17.44
C ASP A 173 11.95 -7.34 -16.13
N THR A 174 13.00 -6.77 -15.52
CA THR A 174 13.48 -7.21 -14.20
C THR A 174 12.38 -7.11 -13.14
N ILE A 175 11.60 -6.03 -13.18
CA ILE A 175 10.48 -5.82 -12.24
C ILE A 175 9.37 -6.85 -12.49
N ARG A 176 8.99 -7.06 -13.75
CA ARG A 176 7.99 -8.04 -14.16
C ARG A 176 8.37 -9.45 -13.72
N ASP A 177 9.61 -9.87 -13.98
CA ASP A 177 10.12 -11.18 -13.61
C ASP A 177 10.13 -11.37 -12.10
N HIS A 178 10.56 -10.35 -11.36
CA HIS A 178 10.52 -10.38 -9.91
C HIS A 178 9.10 -10.52 -9.37
N ILE A 179 8.14 -9.70 -9.84
CA ILE A 179 6.73 -9.77 -9.46
C ILE A 179 6.14 -11.15 -9.78
N ASN A 180 6.44 -11.69 -10.96
CA ASN A 180 6.02 -13.02 -11.36
C ASN A 180 6.51 -14.07 -10.36
N HIS A 181 7.79 -14.01 -9.99
CA HIS A 181 8.41 -14.94 -9.07
C HIS A 181 7.85 -14.84 -7.64
N ILE A 182 7.81 -13.64 -7.05
CA ILE A 182 7.45 -13.47 -5.63
C ILE A 182 5.94 -13.53 -5.37
N PHE A 183 5.12 -13.23 -6.40
CA PHE A 183 3.70 -12.96 -6.24
C PHE A 183 2.81 -13.80 -7.18
N LEU A 184 2.87 -13.58 -8.50
CA LEU A 184 1.89 -14.13 -9.44
C LEU A 184 2.00 -15.65 -9.58
N ASN A 185 3.20 -16.19 -9.73
CA ASN A 185 3.43 -17.63 -9.93
C ASN A 185 3.55 -18.41 -8.61
N ARG A 186 3.60 -17.71 -7.46
CA ARG A 186 3.79 -18.34 -6.16
C ARG A 186 2.49 -18.95 -5.63
N THR A 187 2.42 -20.26 -5.45
CA THR A 187 1.28 -20.90 -4.77
C THR A 187 1.30 -20.55 -3.28
N MET A 188 0.38 -19.67 -2.85
CA MET A 188 0.37 -19.12 -1.48
C MET A 188 -0.77 -19.64 -0.62
N THR A 189 -1.89 -20.01 -1.22
CA THR A 189 -3.10 -20.47 -0.54
C THR A 189 -3.85 -21.39 -1.50
N PRO A 190 -4.47 -22.48 -1.04
CA PRO A 190 -5.33 -23.33 -1.86
C PRO A 190 -6.68 -22.64 -2.11
N THR A 191 -6.64 -21.47 -2.75
CA THR A 191 -7.81 -20.60 -2.98
C THR A 191 -7.82 -20.17 -4.43
N ASN A 192 -9.00 -20.12 -5.04
CA ASN A 192 -9.20 -19.52 -6.38
C ASN A 192 -9.26 -17.98 -6.33
N ALA A 193 -8.73 -17.36 -5.28
CA ALA A 193 -8.77 -15.91 -5.10
C ALA A 193 -7.81 -15.21 -6.08
N GLU A 194 -8.28 -14.15 -6.71
CA GLU A 194 -7.49 -13.33 -7.61
C GLU A 194 -6.39 -12.58 -6.83
N LYS A 195 -5.19 -12.56 -7.41
CA LYS A 195 -4.02 -11.91 -6.81
C LYS A 195 -3.86 -10.52 -7.39
N TYR A 196 -4.36 -9.51 -6.70
CA TYR A 196 -4.18 -8.12 -7.12
C TYR A 196 -3.02 -7.45 -6.40
N PHE A 197 -2.26 -6.66 -7.16
CA PHE A 197 -1.27 -5.74 -6.64
C PHE A 197 -1.34 -4.41 -7.42
N GLY A 198 -0.95 -3.36 -6.73
CA GLY A 198 -0.54 -2.08 -7.29
C GLY A 198 0.51 -1.48 -6.37
N PHE A 199 1.54 -0.83 -6.91
CA PHE A 199 2.50 -0.11 -6.09
C PHE A 199 3.03 1.12 -6.80
N ILE A 200 3.47 2.07 -5.98
CA ILE A 200 4.30 3.21 -6.39
C ILE A 200 5.69 3.02 -5.79
N LEU A 201 6.69 3.41 -6.55
CA LEU A 201 8.10 3.33 -6.19
C LEU A 201 8.81 4.63 -6.56
N LEU A 202 9.72 5.06 -5.70
CA LEU A 202 10.63 6.17 -5.92
C LEU A 202 12.04 5.65 -5.64
N LYS A 203 12.94 5.82 -6.60
CA LYS A 203 14.36 5.46 -6.49
C LYS A 203 15.20 6.69 -6.79
N MET A 204 16.10 7.06 -5.89
CA MET A 204 17.14 8.05 -6.14
C MET A 204 18.49 7.37 -6.26
N ILE A 205 19.18 7.64 -7.35
CA ILE A 205 20.54 7.16 -7.61
C ILE A 205 21.50 8.34 -7.44
N THR A 206 22.55 8.15 -6.65
CA THR A 206 23.66 9.10 -6.56
C THR A 206 24.81 8.58 -7.41
N ASN A 207 25.10 9.28 -8.51
CA ASN A 207 26.16 8.93 -9.44
C ASN A 207 27.54 9.31 -8.87
N GLU A 208 28.61 8.74 -9.43
CA GLU A 208 30.00 9.01 -8.99
C GLU A 208 30.36 10.51 -9.01
N ASN A 209 29.81 11.26 -9.97
CA ASN A 209 29.97 12.70 -10.10
C ASN A 209 29.09 13.52 -9.12
N GLN A 210 28.50 12.88 -8.10
CA GLN A 210 27.56 13.45 -7.14
C GLN A 210 26.24 13.98 -7.73
N SER A 211 25.99 13.76 -9.03
CA SER A 211 24.69 14.06 -9.62
C SER A 211 23.64 13.06 -9.13
N ARG A 212 22.40 13.54 -8.99
CA ARG A 212 21.27 12.73 -8.51
C ARG A 212 20.20 12.64 -9.58
N SER A 213 19.72 11.42 -9.84
CA SER A 213 18.53 11.17 -10.64
C SER A 213 17.46 10.57 -9.75
N VAL A 214 16.20 10.90 -10.02
CA VAL A 214 15.05 10.27 -9.37
C VAL A 214 14.18 9.61 -10.42
N GLU A 215 13.86 8.35 -10.18
CA GLU A 215 12.94 7.57 -10.97
C GLU A 215 11.69 7.34 -10.13
N VAL A 216 10.54 7.62 -10.72
CA VAL A 216 9.24 7.28 -10.16
C VAL A 216 8.60 6.21 -11.03
N LEU A 217 8.03 5.21 -10.39
CA LEU A 217 7.49 4.05 -11.06
C LEU A 217 6.14 3.69 -10.44
N CYS A 218 5.21 3.27 -11.28
CA CYS A 218 4.02 2.57 -10.81
C CYS A 218 3.81 1.28 -11.60
N ALA A 219 3.31 0.25 -10.93
CA ALA A 219 2.94 -0.99 -11.59
C ALA A 219 1.76 -1.64 -10.88
N HIS A 220 0.88 -2.28 -11.65
CA HIS A 220 -0.32 -2.94 -11.14
C HIS A 220 -0.83 -4.02 -12.10
N ASN A 221 -1.64 -4.93 -11.58
CA ASN A 221 -2.45 -5.85 -12.38
C ASN A 221 -3.97 -5.71 -12.12
N THR A 222 -4.36 -4.63 -11.45
CA THR A 222 -5.75 -4.19 -11.36
C THR A 222 -6.18 -3.57 -12.68
N GLN A 223 -7.49 -3.52 -12.96
CA GLN A 223 -8.01 -2.88 -14.17
C GLN A 223 -7.51 -1.44 -14.31
N THR A 224 -7.49 -0.70 -13.20
CA THR A 224 -6.94 0.65 -13.15
C THR A 224 -6.17 0.90 -11.85
N MET A 225 -5.26 1.87 -11.88
CA MET A 225 -4.59 2.44 -10.72
C MET A 225 -4.40 3.94 -10.92
N PHE A 226 -4.88 4.74 -9.96
CA PHE A 226 -4.68 6.19 -9.98
C PHE A 226 -3.36 6.56 -9.30
N VAL A 227 -2.56 7.38 -9.98
CA VAL A 227 -1.27 7.88 -9.48
C VAL A 227 -1.20 9.38 -9.68
N GLY A 228 -0.62 10.08 -8.70
CA GLY A 228 -0.29 11.49 -8.80
C GLY A 228 1.12 11.73 -8.28
N TYR A 229 1.89 12.56 -8.97
CA TYR A 229 3.24 12.95 -8.55
C TYR A 229 3.52 14.41 -8.90
N MET A 230 4.47 14.99 -8.15
CA MET A 230 4.84 16.40 -8.27
C MET A 230 6.27 16.60 -7.77
N THR A 231 6.98 17.51 -8.40
CA THR A 231 8.28 18.02 -7.92
C THR A 231 8.10 19.40 -7.28
N THR A 232 9.06 19.81 -6.46
CA THR A 232 9.08 21.16 -5.85
C THR A 232 9.20 22.30 -6.88
N LYS A 233 9.57 22.01 -8.13
CA LYS A 233 9.70 22.99 -9.23
C LYS A 233 8.43 23.14 -10.05
N GLN A 234 7.49 22.20 -9.95
CA GLN A 234 6.23 22.25 -10.67
C GLN A 234 5.19 23.08 -9.92
N SER A 235 4.30 23.75 -10.65
CA SER A 235 3.16 24.48 -10.10
C SER A 235 1.86 23.67 -10.08
N LYS A 236 1.85 22.52 -10.74
CA LYS A 236 0.69 21.62 -10.85
C LYS A 236 1.14 20.17 -10.65
N VAL A 237 0.26 19.36 -10.05
CA VAL A 237 0.43 17.92 -9.91
C VAL A 237 0.21 17.25 -11.26
N THR A 238 1.07 16.30 -11.62
CA THR A 238 0.80 15.37 -12.72
C THR A 238 -0.02 14.21 -12.20
N THR A 239 -1.15 13.92 -12.84
CA THR A 239 -2.03 12.80 -12.50
C THR A 239 -2.14 11.84 -13.67
N CYS A 240 -2.15 10.54 -13.38
CA CYS A 240 -2.27 9.46 -14.36
C CYS A 240 -3.30 8.43 -13.85
N LEU A 241 -4.29 8.13 -14.67
CA LEU A 241 -5.09 6.91 -14.53
C LEU A 241 -4.40 5.84 -15.37
N SER A 242 -3.65 4.96 -14.71
CA SER A 242 -3.00 3.83 -15.38
C SER A 242 -4.03 2.73 -15.58
N GLU A 243 -4.09 2.18 -16.79
CA GLU A 243 -5.04 1.12 -17.17
C GLU A 243 -4.29 -0.16 -17.57
N LEU A 244 -4.92 -1.31 -17.33
CA LEU A 244 -4.41 -2.60 -17.81
C LEU A 244 -4.84 -2.82 -19.26
N HIS A 245 -3.87 -3.01 -20.16
CA HIS A 245 -4.16 -3.35 -21.54
C HIS A 245 -4.63 -4.80 -21.67
N SER A 246 -5.53 -5.07 -22.63
CA SER A 246 -6.28 -6.34 -22.73
C SER A 246 -5.44 -7.61 -22.90
N ASN A 247 -4.18 -7.48 -23.34
CA ASN A 247 -3.27 -8.59 -23.58
C ASN A 247 -2.19 -8.74 -22.49
N ASP A 248 -2.16 -7.83 -21.51
CA ASP A 248 -1.11 -7.76 -20.52
C ASP A 248 -1.54 -8.39 -19.19
N SER A 249 -0.62 -9.10 -18.54
CA SER A 249 -0.84 -9.63 -17.18
C SER A 249 -0.63 -8.59 -16.09
N LEU A 250 0.08 -7.50 -16.41
CA LEU A 250 0.33 -6.34 -15.56
C LEU A 250 0.83 -5.15 -16.40
N THR A 251 0.60 -3.93 -15.91
CA THR A 251 1.12 -2.68 -16.46
C THR A 251 2.28 -2.17 -15.60
N ILE A 252 3.33 -1.63 -16.23
CA ILE A 252 4.45 -0.92 -15.57
C ILE A 252 4.66 0.41 -16.30
N ASN A 253 4.55 1.52 -15.57
CA ASN A 253 4.90 2.84 -16.07
C ASN A 253 6.10 3.38 -15.29
N ILE A 254 7.12 3.82 -16.01
CA ILE A 254 8.33 4.42 -15.46
C ILE A 254 8.42 5.84 -15.98
N ASP A 255 8.58 6.80 -15.07
CA ASP A 255 8.91 8.18 -15.40
C ASP A 255 10.21 8.58 -14.69
N SER A 256 11.12 9.19 -15.45
CA SER A 256 12.43 9.59 -14.95
C SER A 256 12.47 11.10 -14.79
N VAL A 257 12.57 11.55 -13.55
CA VAL A 257 12.64 12.97 -13.20
C VAL A 257 14.08 13.32 -12.81
N ARG A 258 14.74 14.13 -13.64
CA ARG A 258 16.04 14.70 -13.26
C ARG A 258 15.84 15.77 -12.19
N LEU A 259 16.35 15.53 -10.99
CA LEU A 259 16.50 16.57 -9.99
C LEU A 259 17.76 17.38 -10.33
N THR A 260 17.57 18.61 -10.81
CA THR A 260 18.63 19.61 -10.91
C THR A 260 18.79 20.43 -9.65
#